data_AF-A0A849ZYU7-F1
#
_entry.id   AF-A0A849ZYU7-F1
#
_cell.length_a   1.000
_cell.length_b   1.000
_cell.length_c   1.000
_cell.angle_alpha   90.00
_cell.angle_beta   90.00
_cell.angle_gamma   90.00
#
_symmetry.space_group_name_H-M   'P 1'
#
loop_
_entity.id
_entity.type
_entity.pdbx_description
1 polymer ?
#
loop_
_entity_poly.entity_id
_entity_poly.type
_entity_poly.pdbx_seq_one_letter_code
_entity_poly.pdbx_strand_id
1 'polypeptide(L)'
;MMEVIADRECAEVLMDPKRTVDEKLEAIRKRFMAWKAVSRSMGIPVRHAWDMTMKAVSGTVSKREQGTFKRALLSIKARASEQRRQDVKQEKESIARLRALPPGTRIKIKDGDTVEEVIFIEAKRSRFIAEFHDGRRFSVPASMLVEIFQAPPAR
;
A
#
# COMPACT_ATOMS: atom_id res chain seq x y z
N MET A 1 -21.02 -3.15 -3.49
CA MET A 1 -21.66 -1.90 -4.01
C MET A 1 -20.64 -0.89 -4.55
N MET A 2 -19.40 -0.78 -4.02
CA MET A 2 -18.36 0.12 -4.56
C MET A 2 -17.83 -0.24 -5.97
N GLU A 3 -17.75 -1.53 -6.33
CA GLU A 3 -17.17 -1.97 -7.63
C GLU A 3 -17.93 -1.42 -8.84
N VAL A 4 -19.27 -1.44 -8.76
CA VAL A 4 -20.14 -1.00 -9.87
C VAL A 4 -20.02 0.51 -10.09
N ILE A 5 -19.73 1.26 -9.03
CA ILE A 5 -19.61 2.73 -9.06
C ILE A 5 -18.29 3.13 -9.72
N ALA A 6 -17.16 2.56 -9.26
CA ALA A 6 -15.84 2.88 -9.82
C ALA A 6 -15.69 2.46 -11.30
N ASP A 7 -16.32 1.34 -11.68
CA ASP A 7 -16.31 0.87 -13.07
C ASP A 7 -17.16 1.75 -14.00
N ARG A 8 -18.31 2.25 -13.52
CA ARG A 8 -19.20 3.15 -14.26
C ARG A 8 -18.62 4.54 -14.41
N GLU A 9 -18.15 5.15 -13.32
CA GLU A 9 -17.50 6.47 -13.35
C GLU A 9 -16.28 6.49 -14.27
N CYS A 10 -15.46 5.43 -14.21
CA CYS A 10 -14.31 5.31 -15.10
C CYS A 10 -14.73 5.21 -16.57
N ALA A 11 -15.78 4.45 -16.88
CA ALA A 11 -16.29 4.34 -18.25
C ALA A 11 -16.84 5.67 -18.77
N GLU A 12 -17.60 6.41 -17.95
CA GLU A 12 -18.14 7.72 -18.30
C GLU A 12 -17.03 8.75 -18.59
N VAL A 13 -15.98 8.79 -17.75
CA VAL A 13 -14.83 9.70 -17.97
C VAL A 13 -14.02 9.31 -19.22
N LEU A 14 -13.85 8.01 -19.48
CA LEU A 14 -13.08 7.54 -20.64
C LEU A 14 -13.78 7.78 -21.97
N MET A 15 -15.11 7.70 -22.00
CA MET A 15 -15.93 7.92 -23.18
C MET A 15 -16.18 9.40 -23.48
N ASP A 16 -15.97 10.29 -22.53
CA ASP A 16 -16.14 11.73 -22.74
C ASP A 16 -14.96 12.32 -23.55
N PRO A 17 -15.21 12.82 -24.78
CA PRO A 17 -14.16 13.41 -25.61
C PRO A 17 -13.69 14.79 -25.11
N LYS A 18 -14.45 15.45 -24.21
CA LYS A 18 -14.08 16.74 -23.62
C LYS A 18 -13.13 16.60 -22.44
N ARG A 19 -12.98 15.38 -21.90
CA ARG A 19 -12.08 15.10 -20.78
C ARG A 19 -10.63 15.03 -21.24
N THR A 20 -9.76 15.65 -20.46
CA THR A 20 -8.32 15.64 -20.66
C THR A 20 -7.73 14.25 -20.41
N VAL A 21 -6.53 14.01 -20.95
CA VAL A 21 -5.79 12.76 -20.71
C VAL A 21 -5.53 12.53 -19.22
N ASP A 22 -5.24 13.60 -18.47
CA ASP A 22 -4.98 13.52 -17.03
C ASP A 22 -6.22 13.12 -16.22
N GLU A 23 -7.39 13.67 -16.53
CA GLU A 23 -8.66 13.27 -15.90
C GLU A 23 -8.98 11.80 -16.17
N LYS A 24 -8.77 11.36 -17.41
CA LYS A 24 -8.95 9.96 -17.80
C LYS A 24 -7.96 9.04 -17.09
N LEU A 25 -6.70 9.47 -16.88
CA LEU A 25 -5.71 8.69 -16.12
C LEU A 25 -6.06 8.58 -14.64
N GLU A 26 -6.57 9.65 -14.04
CA GLU A 26 -7.01 9.62 -12.63
C GLU A 26 -8.22 8.70 -12.45
N ALA A 27 -9.16 8.68 -13.40
CA ALA A 27 -10.27 7.72 -13.40
C ALA A 27 -9.78 6.26 -13.47
N ILE A 28 -8.80 5.96 -14.32
CA ILE A 28 -8.19 4.63 -14.41
C ILE A 28 -7.47 4.28 -13.10
N ARG A 29 -6.77 5.23 -12.48
CA ARG A 29 -6.09 5.03 -11.20
C ARG A 29 -7.07 4.70 -10.09
N LYS A 30 -8.16 5.44 -9.98
CA LYS A 30 -9.24 5.17 -9.00
C LYS A 30 -9.82 3.77 -9.19
N ARG A 31 -10.11 3.38 -10.45
CA ARG A 31 -10.59 2.04 -10.79
C ARG A 31 -9.59 0.95 -10.39
N PHE A 32 -8.30 1.13 -10.70
CA PHE A 32 -7.27 0.18 -10.29
C PHE A 32 -7.19 0.04 -8.77
N MET A 33 -7.28 1.14 -8.02
CA MET A 33 -7.23 1.10 -6.55
C MET A 33 -8.45 0.38 -5.95
N ALA A 34 -9.64 0.57 -6.54
CA ALA A 34 -10.84 -0.18 -6.16
C ALA A 34 -10.64 -1.69 -6.38
N TRP A 35 -10.19 -2.10 -7.58
CA TRP A 35 -9.90 -3.50 -7.89
C TRP A 35 -8.76 -4.09 -7.06
N LYS A 36 -7.77 -3.27 -6.68
CA LYS A 36 -6.66 -3.68 -5.79
C LYS A 36 -7.17 -3.96 -4.37
N ALA A 37 -8.10 -3.16 -3.85
CA ALA A 37 -8.72 -3.39 -2.55
C ALA A 37 -9.53 -4.70 -2.55
N VAL A 38 -10.32 -4.93 -3.60
CA VAL A 38 -11.08 -6.18 -3.79
C VAL A 38 -10.15 -7.39 -3.94
N SER A 39 -9.10 -7.27 -4.75
CA SER A 39 -8.14 -8.37 -4.92
C SER A 39 -7.48 -8.73 -3.59
N ARG A 40 -7.19 -7.74 -2.73
CA ARG A 40 -6.68 -8.00 -1.38
C ARG A 40 -7.69 -8.72 -0.49
N SER A 41 -8.97 -8.36 -0.52
CA SER A 41 -9.99 -9.02 0.30
C SER A 41 -10.30 -10.45 -0.18
N MET A 42 -10.16 -10.72 -1.48
CA MET A 42 -10.40 -12.03 -2.08
C MET A 42 -9.14 -12.92 -2.20
N GLY A 43 -7.98 -12.45 -1.73
CA GLY A 43 -6.71 -13.18 -1.86
C GLY A 43 -6.21 -13.31 -3.31
N ILE A 44 -6.77 -12.53 -4.24
CA ILE A 44 -6.42 -12.55 -5.66
C ILE A 44 -5.15 -11.72 -5.88
N PRO A 45 -4.21 -12.16 -6.74
CA PRO A 45 -3.02 -11.38 -7.06
C PRO A 45 -3.36 -9.99 -7.62
N VAL A 46 -2.66 -8.94 -7.17
CA VAL A 46 -2.82 -7.56 -7.67
C VAL A 46 -2.62 -7.44 -9.18
N ARG A 47 -1.89 -8.39 -9.80
CA ARG A 47 -1.77 -8.48 -11.25
C ARG A 47 -3.14 -8.69 -11.93
N HIS A 48 -4.05 -9.42 -11.31
CA HIS A 48 -5.39 -9.63 -11.83
C HIS A 48 -6.23 -8.35 -11.81
N ALA A 49 -6.17 -7.55 -10.73
CA ALA A 49 -6.76 -6.21 -10.68
C ALA A 49 -6.25 -5.31 -11.83
N TRP A 50 -4.96 -5.41 -12.12
CA TRP A 50 -4.34 -4.68 -13.22
C TRP A 50 -4.87 -5.15 -14.58
N ASP A 51 -4.92 -6.46 -14.82
CA ASP A 51 -5.40 -7.04 -16.08
C ASP A 51 -6.87 -6.68 -16.34
N MET A 52 -7.72 -6.71 -15.30
CA MET A 52 -9.12 -6.28 -15.37
C MET A 52 -9.25 -4.80 -15.73
N THR A 53 -8.45 -3.94 -15.08
CA THR A 53 -8.42 -2.50 -15.38
C THR A 53 -7.99 -2.26 -16.84
N MET A 54 -6.95 -2.96 -17.31
CA MET A 54 -6.44 -2.81 -18.69
C MET A 54 -7.45 -3.30 -19.74
N LYS A 55 -8.19 -4.38 -19.45
CA LYS A 55 -9.22 -4.89 -20.36
C LYS A 55 -10.34 -3.88 -20.56
N ALA A 56 -10.77 -3.21 -19.49
CA ALA A 56 -11.78 -2.16 -19.55
C ALA A 56 -11.32 -0.97 -20.39
N VAL A 57 -10.11 -0.45 -20.12
CA VAL A 57 -9.51 0.69 -20.84
C VAL A 57 -9.35 0.38 -22.33
N SER A 58 -8.89 -0.83 -22.66
CA SER A 58 -8.68 -1.24 -24.07
C SER A 58 -10.01 -1.34 -24.85
N GLY A 59 -11.12 -1.60 -24.17
CA GLY A 59 -12.46 -1.65 -24.77
C GLY A 59 -13.19 -0.31 -24.86
N THR A 60 -12.72 0.74 -24.17
CA THR A 60 -13.36 2.08 -24.14
C THR A 60 -12.56 3.15 -24.88
N VAL A 61 -11.24 3.04 -24.93
CA VAL A 61 -10.37 4.09 -25.46
C VAL A 61 -10.06 3.88 -26.95
N SER A 62 -10.10 4.95 -27.73
CA SER A 62 -9.81 4.92 -29.16
C SER A 62 -8.37 4.44 -29.46
N LYS A 63 -8.15 3.78 -30.61
CA LYS A 63 -6.81 3.28 -31.01
C LYS A 63 -5.71 4.35 -31.00
N ARG A 64 -6.06 5.62 -31.27
CA ARG A 64 -5.10 6.75 -31.24
C ARG A 64 -4.66 7.10 -29.82
N GLU A 65 -5.54 6.98 -28.84
CA GLU A 65 -5.27 7.31 -27.44
C GLU A 65 -4.62 6.14 -26.68
N GLN A 66 -4.84 4.89 -27.11
CA GLN A 66 -4.29 3.68 -26.48
C GLN A 66 -2.77 3.74 -26.25
N GLY A 67 -2.01 4.32 -27.19
CA GLY A 67 -0.56 4.47 -27.07
C GLY A 67 -0.12 5.42 -25.95
N THR A 68 -0.90 6.46 -25.70
CA THR A 68 -0.67 7.45 -24.63
C THR A 68 -1.04 6.85 -23.27
N PHE A 69 -2.19 6.18 -23.18
CA PHE A 69 -2.61 5.48 -21.96
C PHE A 69 -1.65 4.36 -21.58
N LYS A 70 -1.21 3.54 -22.54
CA LYS A 70 -0.25 2.46 -22.28
C LYS A 70 1.07 3.02 -21.69
N ARG A 71 1.58 4.14 -22.21
CA ARG A 71 2.78 4.80 -21.68
C ARG A 71 2.58 5.35 -20.27
N ALA A 72 1.47 6.05 -20.04
CA ALA A 72 1.14 6.57 -18.71
C ALA A 72 0.88 5.47 -17.67
N LEU A 73 0.30 4.34 -18.07
CA LEU A 73 0.07 3.20 -17.19
C LEU A 73 1.38 2.46 -16.86
N LEU A 74 2.28 2.36 -17.83
CA LEU A 74 3.64 1.84 -17.59
C LEU A 74 4.41 2.72 -16.61
N SER A 75 4.27 4.04 -16.68
CA SER A 75 4.92 4.94 -15.72
C SER A 75 4.33 4.82 -14.30
N ILE A 76 3.02 4.63 -14.17
CA ILE A 76 2.36 4.32 -12.89
C ILE A 76 2.88 2.98 -12.32
N LYS A 77 2.99 1.94 -13.16
CA LYS A 77 3.52 0.63 -12.74
C LYS A 77 4.99 0.71 -12.32
N ALA A 78 5.80 1.51 -13.03
CA ALA A 78 7.19 1.76 -12.69
C ALA A 78 7.31 2.45 -11.33
N ARG A 79 6.55 3.54 -11.10
CA ARG A 79 6.50 4.25 -9.81
C ARG A 79 6.05 3.34 -8.66
N ALA A 80 5.03 2.51 -8.86
CA ALA A 80 4.57 1.56 -7.84
C ALA A 80 5.62 0.49 -7.52
N SER A 81 6.42 0.08 -8.52
CA SER A 81 7.52 -0.88 -8.33
C SER A 81 8.69 -0.26 -7.58
N GLU A 82 8.99 1.02 -7.84
CA GLU A 82 10.02 1.78 -7.15
C GLU A 82 9.65 2.09 -5.70
N GLN A 83 8.41 2.51 -5.45
CA GLN A 83 7.87 2.69 -4.11
C GLN A 83 7.98 1.38 -3.31
N ARG A 84 7.58 0.24 -3.91
CA ARG A 84 7.70 -1.08 -3.25
C ARG A 84 9.14 -1.45 -2.93
N ARG A 85 10.12 -1.05 -3.75
CA ARG A 85 11.55 -1.28 -3.46
C ARG A 85 12.01 -0.42 -2.27
N GLN A 86 11.56 0.82 -2.19
CA GLN A 86 11.83 1.71 -1.05
C GLN A 86 11.18 1.18 0.24
N ASP A 87 9.91 0.76 0.17
CA ASP A 87 9.18 0.18 1.32
C ASP A 87 9.90 -1.07 1.85
N VAL A 88 10.33 -1.97 0.97
CA VAL A 88 11.09 -3.18 1.36
C VAL A 88 12.45 -2.84 1.94
N LYS A 89 13.12 -1.78 1.45
CA LYS A 89 14.39 -1.32 2.00
C LYS A 89 14.20 -0.77 3.42
N GLN A 90 13.19 0.08 3.61
CA GLN A 90 12.84 0.64 4.91
C GLN A 90 12.43 -0.45 5.91
N GLU A 91 11.63 -1.43 5.49
CA GLU A 91 11.22 -2.55 6.34
C GLU A 91 12.43 -3.37 6.83
N LYS A 92 13.41 -3.62 5.95
CA LYS A 92 14.66 -4.30 6.31
C LYS A 92 15.49 -3.48 7.31
N GLU A 93 15.58 -2.17 7.10
CA GLU A 93 16.30 -1.27 8.02
C GLU A 93 15.63 -1.20 9.39
N SER A 94 14.30 -1.08 9.45
CA SER A 94 13.53 -1.09 10.69
C SER A 94 13.72 -2.39 11.47
N ILE A 95 13.69 -3.55 10.80
CA ILE A 95 13.95 -4.84 11.45
C ILE A 95 15.38 -4.94 11.98
N ALA A 96 16.37 -4.48 11.20
CA ALA A 96 17.76 -4.51 11.64
C ALA A 96 17.95 -3.69 12.92
N ARG A 97 17.31 -2.52 13.01
CA ARG A 97 17.29 -1.68 14.22
C ARG A 97 16.62 -2.41 15.39
N LEU A 98 15.44 -2.98 15.19
CA LEU A 98 14.70 -3.70 16.25
C LEU A 98 15.47 -4.92 16.78
N ARG A 99 16.19 -5.66 15.93
CA ARG A 99 17.02 -6.80 16.36
C ARG A 99 18.19 -6.41 17.25
N ALA A 100 18.65 -5.17 17.16
CA ALA A 100 19.72 -4.65 18.01
C ALA A 100 19.19 -4.14 19.37
N LEU A 101 17.87 -4.05 19.56
CA LEU A 101 17.28 -3.58 20.80
C LEU A 101 17.14 -4.70 21.83
N PRO A 102 17.35 -4.41 23.12
CA PRO A 102 17.00 -5.33 24.18
C PRO A 102 15.47 -5.47 24.29
N PRO A 103 14.95 -6.67 24.62
CA PRO A 103 13.56 -6.84 25.04
C PRO A 103 13.24 -5.89 26.21
N GLY A 104 12.02 -5.35 26.23
CA GLY A 104 11.61 -4.34 27.20
C GLY A 104 11.78 -2.90 26.74
N THR A 105 12.37 -2.66 25.56
CA THR A 105 12.52 -1.30 25.01
C THR A 105 11.17 -0.70 24.64
N ARG A 106 10.92 0.55 25.02
CA ARG A 106 9.71 1.27 24.62
C ARG A 106 9.86 1.84 23.21
N ILE A 107 8.88 1.55 22.36
CA ILE A 107 8.86 1.98 20.95
C ILE A 107 7.48 2.53 20.61
N LYS A 108 7.41 3.44 19.63
CA LYS A 108 6.14 3.92 19.09
C LYS A 108 5.83 3.27 17.75
N ILE A 109 4.59 2.83 17.61
CA ILE A 109 4.05 2.28 16.38
C ILE A 109 2.94 3.19 15.86
N LYS A 110 2.77 3.24 14.54
CA LYS A 110 1.67 3.94 13.90
C LYS A 110 0.83 2.98 13.06
N ASP A 111 -0.44 2.90 13.39
CA ASP A 111 -1.45 2.22 12.59
C ASP A 111 -2.50 3.23 12.11
N GLY A 112 -2.54 3.47 10.80
CA GLY A 112 -3.34 4.56 10.23
C GLY A 112 -2.93 5.93 10.81
N ASP A 113 -3.89 6.61 11.45
CA ASP A 113 -3.67 7.92 12.09
C ASP A 113 -3.36 7.81 13.58
N THR A 114 -3.40 6.60 14.15
CA THR A 114 -3.16 6.37 15.57
C THR A 114 -1.70 6.04 15.82
N VAL A 115 -1.09 6.70 16.80
CA VAL A 115 0.26 6.41 17.29
C VAL A 115 0.14 5.81 18.69
N GLU A 116 0.68 4.62 18.89
CA GLU A 116 0.66 3.92 20.17
C GLU A 116 2.08 3.64 20.67
N GLU A 117 2.25 3.70 21.98
CA GLU A 117 3.48 3.28 22.65
C GLU A 117 3.34 1.82 23.08
N VAL A 118 4.37 1.03 22.78
CA VAL A 118 4.39 -0.41 23.05
C VAL A 118 5.76 -0.84 23.55
N ILE A 119 5.81 -1.98 24.23
CA ILE A 119 7.04 -2.59 24.70
C ILE A 119 7.51 -3.61 23.67
N PHE A 120 8.69 -3.40 23.11
CA PHE A 120 9.34 -4.35 22.22
C PHE A 120 9.73 -5.63 22.96
N ILE A 121 9.39 -6.80 22.41
CA ILE A 121 9.80 -8.09 22.96
C ILE A 121 10.86 -8.73 22.08
N GLU A 122 10.54 -8.96 20.81
CA GLU A 122 11.44 -9.65 19.88
C GLU A 122 11.12 -9.29 18.42
N ALA A 123 12.11 -9.37 17.53
CA ALA A 123 11.95 -9.14 16.09
C ALA A 123 12.12 -10.42 15.28
N LYS A 124 11.18 -10.74 14.39
CA LYS A 124 11.15 -11.95 13.55
C LYS A 124 10.88 -11.61 12.09
N ARG A 125 11.82 -11.95 11.21
CA ARG A 125 11.74 -11.71 9.75
C ARG A 125 11.36 -10.26 9.42
N SER A 126 10.10 -9.99 9.10
CA SER A 126 9.56 -8.69 8.70
C SER A 126 8.56 -8.09 9.72
N ARG A 127 8.42 -8.74 10.88
CA ARG A 127 7.53 -8.36 11.97
C ARG A 127 8.27 -8.33 13.30
N PHE A 128 7.67 -7.72 14.32
CA PHE A 128 8.13 -7.81 15.70
C PHE A 128 6.95 -8.11 16.62
N ILE A 129 7.24 -8.67 17.80
CA ILE A 129 6.27 -8.85 18.86
C ILE A 129 6.37 -7.65 19.79
N ALA A 130 5.23 -7.03 20.06
CA ALA A 130 5.10 -5.92 20.97
C ALA A 130 4.03 -6.21 22.01
N GLU A 131 4.27 -5.79 23.25
CA GLU A 131 3.30 -5.77 24.33
C GLU A 131 2.65 -4.38 24.43
N PHE A 132 1.32 -4.34 24.39
CA PHE A 132 0.54 -3.12 24.47
C PHE A 132 0.21 -2.82 25.94
N HIS A 133 -0.29 -1.62 26.21
CA HIS A 133 -0.60 -1.18 27.58
C HIS A 133 -1.64 -2.08 28.30
N ASP A 134 -2.47 -2.79 27.55
CA ASP A 134 -3.43 -3.78 28.07
C ASP A 134 -2.80 -5.14 28.41
N GLY A 135 -1.48 -5.27 28.27
CA GLY A 135 -0.72 -6.50 28.50
C GLY A 135 -0.83 -7.52 27.35
N ARG A 136 -1.57 -7.21 26.28
CA ARG A 136 -1.69 -8.10 25.13
C ARG A 136 -0.47 -7.99 24.24
N ARG A 137 -0.11 -9.14 23.65
CA ARG A 137 1.02 -9.25 22.73
C ARG A 137 0.52 -9.41 21.32
N PHE A 138 1.00 -8.55 20.43
CA PHE A 138 0.66 -8.64 19.00
C PHE A 138 1.92 -8.72 18.15
N SER A 139 1.78 -9.44 17.02
CA SER A 139 2.78 -9.40 15.96
C SER A 139 2.50 -8.19 15.08
N VAL A 140 3.40 -7.23 15.07
CA VAL A 140 3.28 -5.95 14.37
C VAL A 140 4.23 -5.92 13.17
N PRO A 141 3.79 -5.45 11.98
CA PRO A 141 4.68 -5.20 10.84
C PRO A 141 5.77 -4.17 11.18
N ALA A 142 7.01 -4.41 10.76
CA ALA A 142 8.11 -3.48 11.02
C ALA A 142 7.94 -2.10 10.33
N SER A 143 7.11 -2.04 9.29
CA SER A 143 6.73 -0.79 8.64
C SER A 143 5.93 0.15 9.54
N MET A 144 5.34 -0.36 10.63
CA MET A 144 4.59 0.46 11.59
C MET A 144 5.49 1.11 12.65
N LEU A 145 6.78 0.76 12.72
CA LEU A 145 7.71 1.39 13.65
C LEU A 145 7.93 2.86 13.26
N VAL A 146 7.65 3.77 14.19
CA VAL A 146 7.87 5.21 14.02
C VAL A 146 9.19 5.62 14.67
N GLU A 147 9.35 5.28 15.95
CA GLU A 147 10.41 5.83 16.79
C GLU A 147 10.75 4.89 17.95
N ILE A 148 12.01 4.91 18.37
CA ILE A 148 12.54 4.10 19.47
C ILE A 148 12.87 5.07 20.61
N PHE A 149 12.19 4.94 21.75
CA PHE A 149 12.22 5.98 22.80
C PHE A 149 13.43 5.87 23.72
N GLN A 150 13.67 4.70 24.34
CA GLN A 150 14.89 4.36 25.08
C GLN A 150 14.73 3.01 25.81
N ALA A 151 15.87 2.37 26.10
CA ALA A 151 16.03 1.10 26.81
C ALA A 151 15.49 1.17 28.26
N PRO A 152 15.08 0.04 28.86
CA PRO A 152 14.49 0.01 30.20
C PRO A 152 15.41 0.67 31.24
N PRO A 153 14.87 1.28 32.32
CA PRO A 153 15.69 1.81 33.40
C PRO A 153 16.55 0.67 33.96
N ALA A 154 17.85 0.93 34.14
CA ALA A 154 18.76 0.01 34.80
C ALA A 154 18.17 -0.36 36.17
N ARG A 155 17.88 -1.65 36.36
CA ARG A 155 17.58 -2.22 37.67
C ARG A 155 18.87 -2.70 38.31
#